data_AF-H1D0T1-F1
#
_entry.id   AF-H1D0T1-F1
#
_cell.length_a   1.000
_cell.length_b   1.000
_cell.length_c   1.000
_cell.angle_alpha   90.00
_cell.angle_beta   90.00
_cell.angle_gamma   90.00
#
_symmetry.space_group_name_H-M   'P 1'
#
loop_
_entity.id
_entity.type
_entity.pdbx_description
1 polymer ?
#
loop_
_entity_poly.entity_id
_entity_poly.type
_entity_poly.pdbx_seq_one_letter_code
_entity_poly.pdbx_strand_id
1 'polypeptide(L)'
;MYKATNVAEARRLFEKFKGKWAAYPGAIAVWENNFQHVEQLFNYGSNVRRVMYTTNAIESINSSFRKVTRKGSFANDEAILKLLYLRVLELKNTKWKGKGKVFNWQAVMNQLLIDERMSKLIAKYDWLI
;
A
#
# COMPACT_ATOMS: atom_id res chain seq x y z
N MET A 1 12.30 9.87 -4.23
CA MET A 1 11.00 10.55 -4.12
C MET A 1 10.32 10.19 -2.80
N TYR A 2 9.67 9.03 -2.66
CA TYR A 2 8.93 8.64 -1.44
C TYR A 2 9.77 8.35 -0.18
N LYS A 3 11.09 8.14 -0.32
CA LYS A 3 12.05 8.02 0.80
C LYS A 3 12.67 9.35 1.24
N ALA A 4 12.28 10.47 0.64
CA ALA A 4 12.80 11.78 1.02
C ALA A 4 12.43 12.14 2.46
N THR A 5 13.19 13.05 3.06
CA THR A 5 12.98 13.51 4.44
C THR A 5 11.75 14.43 4.56
N ASN A 6 11.50 15.27 3.55
CA ASN A 6 10.38 16.19 3.48
C ASN A 6 9.88 16.35 2.02
N VAL A 7 8.74 17.06 1.86
CA VAL A 7 8.11 17.28 0.54
C VAL A 7 9.02 18.06 -0.41
N ALA A 8 9.74 19.07 0.09
CA ALA A 8 10.64 19.88 -0.73
C ALA A 8 11.75 19.02 -1.37
N GLU A 9 12.37 18.13 -0.60
CA GLU A 9 13.36 17.18 -1.12
C GLU A 9 12.72 16.15 -2.05
N ALA A 10 11.47 15.72 -1.79
CA ALA A 10 10.75 14.83 -2.69
C ALA A 10 10.54 15.47 -4.07
N ARG A 11 10.14 16.75 -4.13
CA ARG A 11 10.01 17.55 -5.36
C ARG A 11 11.34 17.68 -6.09
N ARG A 12 12.41 18.01 -5.38
CA ARG A 12 13.75 18.11 -5.98
C ARG A 12 14.21 16.78 -6.59
N LEU A 13 13.95 15.67 -5.91
CA LEU A 13 14.23 14.33 -6.44
C LEU A 13 13.32 13.97 -7.62
N PHE A 14 12.10 14.50 -7.66
CA PHE A 14 11.20 14.30 -8.79
C PHE A 14 11.67 15.03 -10.04
N GLU A 15 12.15 16.27 -9.93
CA GLU A 15 12.76 16.98 -11.06
C GLU A 15 13.98 16.23 -11.63
N LYS A 16 14.83 15.69 -10.75
CA LYS A 16 15.94 14.81 -11.17
C LYS A 16 15.45 13.54 -11.86
N PHE A 17 14.35 12.95 -11.38
CA PHE A 17 13.74 11.78 -11.99
C PHE A 17 13.25 12.10 -13.42
N LYS A 18 12.59 13.23 -13.64
CA LYS A 18 12.14 13.67 -14.96
C LYS A 18 13.29 13.84 -15.94
N GLY A 19 14.36 14.52 -15.53
CA GLY A 19 15.55 14.68 -16.35
C GLY A 19 16.22 13.34 -16.69
N LYS A 20 16.36 12.46 -15.70
CA LYS A 20 17.00 11.14 -15.89
C LYS A 20 16.20 10.22 -16.82
N TRP A 21 14.88 10.28 -16.77
CA TRP A 21 13.99 9.37 -17.50
C TRP A 21 13.28 10.04 -18.68
N ALA A 22 13.84 11.14 -19.22
CA ALA A 22 13.24 11.93 -20.29
C ALA A 22 12.85 11.12 -21.54
N ALA A 23 13.50 9.96 -21.78
CA ALA A 23 13.16 9.03 -22.84
C ALA A 23 11.76 8.38 -22.70
N TYR A 24 11.09 8.50 -21.55
CA TYR A 24 9.80 7.88 -21.26
C TYR A 24 8.73 8.93 -20.87
N PRO A 25 8.35 9.84 -21.80
CA PRO A 25 7.48 10.97 -21.51
C PRO A 25 6.10 10.55 -20.98
N GLY A 26 5.54 9.44 -21.48
CA GLY A 26 4.26 8.91 -20.99
C GLY A 26 4.31 8.47 -19.52
N ALA A 27 5.40 7.84 -19.10
CA ALA A 27 5.58 7.47 -17.69
C ALA A 27 5.76 8.71 -16.81
N ILE A 28 6.53 9.70 -17.28
CA ILE A 28 6.70 10.99 -16.57
C ILE A 28 5.37 11.71 -16.40
N ALA A 29 4.56 11.82 -17.46
CA ALA A 29 3.27 12.51 -17.42
C ALA A 29 2.32 11.89 -16.37
N VAL A 30 2.30 10.56 -16.24
CA VAL A 30 1.52 9.88 -15.19
C VAL A 30 2.01 10.30 -13.80
N TRP A 31 3.32 10.37 -13.58
CA TRP A 31 3.85 10.84 -12.30
C TRP A 31 3.53 12.31 -12.06
N GLU A 32 3.65 13.19 -13.05
CA GLU A 32 3.37 14.63 -12.90
C GLU A 32 1.92 14.88 -12.51
N ASN A 33 0.98 14.24 -13.20
CA ASN A 33 -0.45 14.38 -12.93
C ASN A 33 -0.87 13.87 -11.54
N ASN A 34 -0.11 12.94 -10.98
CA ASN A 34 -0.45 12.24 -9.74
C ASN A 34 0.51 12.53 -8.58
N PHE A 35 1.53 13.38 -8.76
CA PHE A 35 2.61 13.54 -7.79
C PHE A 35 2.10 14.03 -6.43
N GLN A 36 1.01 14.81 -6.43
CA GLN A 36 0.31 15.26 -5.22
C GLN A 36 -0.03 14.11 -4.25
N HIS A 37 -0.34 12.91 -4.75
CA HIS A 37 -0.62 11.75 -3.90
C HIS A 37 0.64 11.21 -3.19
N VAL A 38 1.80 11.40 -3.80
CA VAL A 38 3.10 11.09 -3.17
C VAL A 38 3.40 12.10 -2.07
N GLU A 39 3.06 13.37 -2.29
CA GLU A 39 3.26 14.44 -1.29
C GLU A 39 2.43 14.19 -0.02
N GLN A 40 1.21 13.65 -0.18
CA GLN A 40 0.35 13.29 0.95
C GLN A 40 0.99 12.25 1.88
N LEU A 41 1.92 11.42 1.41
CA LEU A 41 2.65 10.46 2.25
C LEU A 41 3.48 11.16 3.33
N PHE A 42 3.86 12.42 3.12
CA PHE A 42 4.67 13.22 4.04
C PHE A 42 3.85 13.82 5.18
N ASN A 43 2.52 13.71 5.14
CA ASN A 43 1.65 13.98 6.29
C ASN A 43 1.84 12.95 7.41
N TYR A 44 2.54 11.85 7.13
CA TYR A 44 2.81 10.77 8.06
C TYR A 44 4.30 10.65 8.37
N GLY A 45 4.60 10.19 9.58
CA GLY A 45 5.96 9.88 10.01
C GLY A 45 6.64 8.83 9.13
N SER A 46 7.97 8.78 9.17
CA SER A 46 8.79 7.89 8.32
C SER A 46 8.45 6.40 8.48
N ASN A 47 8.06 5.95 9.68
CA ASN A 47 7.71 4.54 9.91
C ASN A 47 6.38 4.19 9.24
N VAL A 48 5.35 5.03 9.43
CA VAL A 48 4.03 4.86 8.78
C VAL A 48 4.18 4.92 7.26
N ARG A 49 4.92 5.91 6.75
CA ARG A 49 5.17 6.08 5.31
C ARG A 49 5.84 4.88 4.67
N ARG A 50 6.77 4.21 5.37
CA ARG A 50 7.36 2.96 4.88
C ARG A 50 6.33 1.86 4.71
N VAL A 51 5.36 1.75 5.62
CA VAL A 51 4.26 0.78 5.46
C VAL A 51 3.47 1.09 4.20
N MET A 52 3.14 2.37 3.96
CA MET A 52 2.34 2.80 2.81
C MET A 52 2.99 2.53 1.45
N TYR A 53 4.29 2.84 1.27
CA TYR A 53 4.95 2.63 -0.02
C TYR A 53 5.42 1.19 -0.25
N THR A 54 5.31 0.31 0.75
CA THR A 54 5.71 -1.10 0.59
C THR A 54 4.61 -1.85 -0.14
N THR A 55 4.86 -2.20 -1.40
CA THR A 55 3.86 -2.83 -2.28
C THR A 55 3.66 -4.32 -2.03
N ASN A 56 4.60 -4.98 -1.34
CA ASN A 56 4.59 -6.43 -1.08
C ASN A 56 3.26 -6.95 -0.54
N ALA A 57 2.56 -6.19 0.32
CA ALA A 57 1.28 -6.61 0.88
C ALA A 57 0.18 -6.70 -0.20
N ILE A 58 0.04 -5.65 -1.02
CA ILE A 58 -0.97 -5.57 -2.09
C ILE A 58 -0.59 -6.52 -3.24
N GLU A 59 0.68 -6.54 -3.64
CA GLU A 59 1.18 -7.41 -4.71
C GLU A 59 1.04 -8.90 -4.38
N SER A 60 1.29 -9.29 -3.12
CA SER A 60 1.12 -10.68 -2.66
C SER A 60 -0.33 -11.15 -2.79
N ILE A 61 -1.29 -10.28 -2.46
CA ILE A 61 -2.73 -10.55 -2.65
C ILE A 61 -3.07 -10.64 -4.14
N ASN A 62 -2.67 -9.64 -4.94
CA ASN A 62 -2.94 -9.61 -6.37
C ASN A 62 -2.37 -10.83 -7.10
N SER A 63 -1.14 -11.23 -6.76
CA SER A 63 -0.51 -12.46 -7.29
C SER A 63 -1.29 -13.70 -6.89
N SER A 64 -1.75 -13.78 -5.64
CA SER A 64 -2.57 -14.89 -5.15
C SER A 64 -3.93 -14.98 -5.86
N PHE A 65 -4.56 -13.83 -6.13
CA PHE A 65 -5.82 -13.76 -6.87
C PHE A 65 -5.64 -14.16 -8.33
N ARG A 66 -4.64 -13.62 -9.03
CA ARG A 66 -4.29 -14.03 -10.40
C ARG A 66 -4.07 -15.54 -10.51
N LYS A 67 -3.51 -16.19 -9.48
CA LYS A 67 -3.30 -17.64 -9.47
C LYS A 67 -4.63 -18.42 -9.50
N VAL A 68 -5.67 -17.97 -8.80
CA VAL A 68 -6.98 -18.67 -8.80
C VAL A 68 -7.85 -18.27 -9.98
N THR A 69 -7.72 -17.03 -10.44
CA THR A 69 -8.52 -16.51 -11.56
C THR A 69 -7.96 -16.84 -12.94
N ARG A 70 -6.81 -17.54 -13.02
CA ARG A 70 -6.21 -17.96 -14.30
C ARG A 70 -7.03 -19.01 -15.09
N LYS A 71 -8.14 -19.51 -14.54
CA LYS A 71 -9.10 -20.32 -15.31
C LYS A 71 -9.73 -19.46 -16.41
N GLY A 72 -10.23 -20.09 -17.48
CA GLY A 72 -10.84 -19.42 -18.63
C GLY A 72 -12.10 -18.63 -18.25
N SER A 73 -13.28 -19.09 -18.67
CA SER A 73 -14.54 -18.43 -18.31
C SER A 73 -15.07 -18.91 -16.96
N PHE A 74 -15.85 -18.05 -16.32
CA PHE A 74 -16.65 -18.35 -15.14
C PHE A 74 -18.12 -18.37 -15.53
N ALA A 75 -18.93 -19.16 -14.84
CA ALA A 75 -20.36 -19.28 -15.14
C ALA A 75 -21.14 -17.98 -14.89
N ASN A 76 -20.74 -17.22 -13.86
CA ASN A 76 -21.28 -15.91 -13.50
C ASN A 76 -20.32 -15.20 -12.53
N ASP A 77 -20.62 -13.94 -12.20
CA ASP A 77 -19.82 -13.13 -11.27
C ASP A 77 -19.76 -13.73 -9.86
N GLU A 78 -20.86 -14.39 -9.42
CA GLU A 78 -20.93 -15.01 -8.10
C GLU A 78 -19.89 -16.13 -7.94
N ALA A 79 -19.63 -16.91 -8.99
CA ALA A 79 -18.60 -17.94 -8.98
C ALA A 79 -17.20 -17.36 -8.76
N ILE A 80 -16.90 -16.20 -9.36
CA ILE A 80 -15.62 -15.49 -9.17
C ILE A 80 -15.53 -14.97 -7.73
N LEU A 81 -16.59 -14.33 -7.22
CA LEU A 81 -16.63 -13.79 -5.87
C LEU A 81 -16.42 -14.89 -4.82
N LYS A 82 -17.09 -16.04 -4.96
CA LYS A 82 -16.90 -17.21 -4.09
C LYS A 82 -15.46 -17.70 -4.13
N LEU A 83 -14.85 -17.78 -5.31
CA LEU A 83 -13.46 -18.22 -5.46
C LEU A 83 -12.46 -17.25 -4.80
N LEU A 84 -12.64 -15.94 -5.00
CA LEU A 84 -11.81 -14.92 -4.36
C LEU A 84 -11.97 -14.96 -2.83
N TYR A 85 -13.20 -15.11 -2.34
CA TYR A 85 -13.49 -15.26 -0.91
C TYR A 85 -12.79 -16.49 -0.31
N LEU A 86 -12.90 -17.66 -0.94
CA LEU A 86 -12.20 -18.88 -0.51
C LEU A 86 -10.68 -18.68 -0.49
N ARG A 87 -10.13 -17.95 -1.46
CA ARG A 87 -8.70 -17.63 -1.48
C ARG A 87 -8.30 -16.69 -0.33
N VAL A 88 -9.13 -15.71 0.02
CA VAL A 88 -8.90 -14.85 1.19
C VAL A 88 -8.90 -15.68 2.47
N LEU A 89 -9.84 -16.62 2.65
CA LEU A 89 -9.87 -17.52 3.80
C LEU A 89 -8.61 -18.40 3.88
N GLU A 90 -8.17 -18.95 2.76
CA GLU A 90 -6.92 -19.72 2.68
C GLU A 90 -5.72 -18.87 3.13
N LEU A 91 -5.59 -17.64 2.62
CA LEU A 91 -4.51 -16.72 2.98
C LEU A 91 -4.54 -16.35 4.47
N LYS A 92 -5.74 -16.07 5.01
CA LYS A 92 -5.96 -15.78 6.42
C LYS A 92 -5.47 -16.93 7.32
N ASN A 93 -5.80 -18.17 6.95
CA ASN A 93 -5.48 -19.35 7.74
C ASN A 93 -4.04 -19.86 7.55
N THR A 94 -3.31 -19.39 6.53
CA THR A 94 -1.95 -19.84 6.20
C THR A 94 -0.93 -18.71 6.33
N LYS A 95 -0.79 -17.87 5.31
CA LYS A 95 0.27 -16.86 5.20
C LYS A 95 0.14 -15.72 6.22
N TRP A 96 -1.08 -15.35 6.59
CA TRP A 96 -1.32 -14.26 7.54
C TRP A 96 -1.35 -14.74 8.99
N LYS A 97 -1.55 -16.05 9.22
CA LYS A 97 -1.55 -16.65 10.55
C LYS A 97 -0.16 -16.52 11.19
N GLY A 98 -0.03 -15.67 12.20
CA GLY A 98 1.17 -15.49 13.03
C GLY A 98 2.38 -14.80 12.38
N LYS A 99 2.37 -14.50 11.07
CA LYS A 99 3.51 -13.93 10.32
C LYS A 99 3.28 -12.52 9.72
N GLY A 100 2.08 -11.95 9.85
CA GLY A 100 1.76 -10.60 9.38
C GLY A 100 2.34 -9.47 10.23
N LYS A 101 3.58 -9.58 10.72
CA LYS A 101 4.17 -8.51 11.54
C LYS A 101 4.67 -7.40 10.63
N VAL A 102 3.96 -6.28 10.63
CA VAL A 102 4.48 -5.03 10.08
C VAL A 102 5.80 -4.73 10.78
N PHE A 103 6.85 -4.50 9.99
CA PHE A 103 8.17 -4.24 10.53
C PHE A 103 8.13 -2.98 11.43
N ASN A 104 8.65 -3.10 12.64
CA ASN A 104 8.66 -2.05 13.66
C ASN A 104 7.26 -1.48 13.98
N TRP A 105 6.27 -2.38 14.14
CA TRP A 105 4.88 -2.01 14.40
C TRP A 105 4.70 -1.08 15.58
N GLN A 106 5.47 -1.24 16.66
CA GLN A 106 5.41 -0.36 17.83
C GLN A 106 5.69 1.11 17.46
N ALA A 107 6.73 1.36 16.66
CA ALA A 107 7.05 2.72 16.23
C ALA A 107 6.03 3.27 15.21
N VAL A 108 5.40 2.40 14.41
CA VAL A 108 4.29 2.78 13.53
C VAL A 108 3.08 3.19 14.38
N MET A 109 2.71 2.38 15.36
CA MET A 109 1.58 2.63 16.26
C MET A 109 1.77 3.93 17.04
N ASN A 110 2.96 4.17 17.62
CA ASN A 110 3.26 5.41 18.32
C ASN A 110 3.08 6.64 17.42
N GLN A 111 3.50 6.56 16.15
CA GLN A 111 3.30 7.67 15.20
C GLN A 111 1.82 7.87 14.83
N LEU A 112 1.04 6.80 14.73
CA LEU A 112 -0.39 6.88 14.43
C LEU A 112 -1.20 7.44 15.61
N LEU A 113 -0.86 7.07 16.85
CA LEU A 113 -1.58 7.54 18.04
C LEU A 113 -1.38 9.04 18.31
N ILE A 114 -0.30 9.64 17.81
CA ILE A 114 -0.05 11.08 17.89
C ILE A 114 -0.99 11.87 16.96
N ASP A 115 -1.39 11.30 15.81
CA ASP A 115 -2.36 11.93 14.91
C ASP A 115 -3.77 11.76 15.50
N GLU A 116 -4.42 12.86 15.87
CA GLU A 116 -5.73 12.85 16.53
C GLU A 116 -6.82 12.12 15.72
N ARG A 117 -6.77 12.22 14.39
CA ARG A 117 -7.74 11.55 13.51
C ARG A 117 -7.52 10.04 13.54
N MET A 118 -6.27 9.62 13.44
CA MET A 118 -5.89 8.20 13.46
C MET A 118 -6.11 7.58 14.84
N SER A 119 -5.82 8.31 15.92
CA SER A 119 -6.05 7.89 17.30
C SER A 119 -7.52 7.55 17.56
N LYS A 120 -8.45 8.43 17.13
CA LYS A 120 -9.90 8.18 17.21
C LYS A 120 -10.33 6.93 16.44
N LEU A 121 -9.76 6.71 15.25
CA LEU A 121 -10.04 5.53 14.43
C LEU A 121 -9.52 4.26 15.09
N ILE A 122 -8.31 4.28 15.64
CA ILE A 122 -7.73 3.14 16.35
C ILE A 122 -8.61 2.77 17.54
N ALA A 123 -8.98 3.74 18.39
CA ALA A 123 -9.84 3.50 19.54
C ALA A 123 -11.21 2.90 19.16
N LYS A 124 -11.78 3.30 18.02
CA LYS A 124 -13.06 2.77 17.52
C LYS A 124 -12.99 1.29 17.10
N TYR A 125 -11.84 0.87 16.56
CA TYR A 125 -11.67 -0.45 15.94
C TYR A 125 -10.70 -1.37 16.69
N ASP A 126 -10.19 -0.96 17.85
CA ASP A 126 -9.21 -1.71 18.63
C ASP A 126 -9.69 -3.13 18.95
N TRP A 127 -10.99 -3.31 19.17
CA TRP A 127 -11.62 -4.61 19.44
C TRP A 127 -11.60 -5.61 18.26
N LEU A 128 -11.29 -5.17 17.04
CA LEU A 128 -11.17 -6.02 15.85
C LEU A 128 -9.76 -6.58 15.64
N ILE A 129 -8.76 -6.04 16.34
CA ILE A 129 -7.33 -6.30 16.13
C ILE A 129 -6.83 -7.28 17.20
#